data_AF-A0A2P8I9C4-F1
#
_entry.id   AF-A0A2P8I9C4-F1
#
_cell.length_a   1.000
_cell.length_b   1.000
_cell.length_c   1.000
_cell.angle_alpha   90.00
_cell.angle_beta   90.00
_cell.angle_gamma   90.00
#
_symmetry.space_group_name_H-M   'P 1'
#
loop_
_entity.id
_entity.type
_entity.pdbx_description
1 polymer ?
#
loop_
_entity_poly.entity_id
_entity_poly.type
_entity_poly.pdbx_seq_one_letter_code
_entity_poly.pdbx_strand_id
1 'polypeptide(L)'
;MFGVQPETLRAASKQFHEGADATGDGAEMISMLRLDADALGQVPAAAEFVDALARWSGEQSDDLRRGSAWYRDAGDGLNENADSYQHADDDSHSSFRSIEGGMA
;
A
#
# COMPACT_ATOMS: atom_id res chain seq x y z
N MET A 1 29.90 -5.63 0.23
CA MET A 1 28.59 -5.67 0.88
C MET A 1 27.82 -4.42 0.45
N PHE A 2 26.84 -4.56 -0.43
CA PHE A 2 25.93 -3.47 -0.74
C PHE A 2 25.21 -3.10 0.56
N GLY A 3 25.21 -1.81 0.94
CA GLY A 3 24.79 -1.35 2.27
C GLY A 3 23.29 -1.46 2.59
N VAL A 4 22.53 -2.21 1.79
CA VAL A 4 21.09 -2.42 1.95
C VAL A 4 20.87 -3.83 2.48
N GLN A 5 20.24 -3.94 3.64
CA GLN A 5 19.90 -5.23 4.24
C GLN A 5 18.52 -5.68 3.71
N PRO A 6 18.42 -6.81 2.98
CA PRO A 6 17.14 -7.31 2.45
C PRO A 6 16.04 -7.40 3.50
N GLU A 7 16.39 -7.81 4.73
CA GLU A 7 15.43 -7.89 5.85
C GLU A 7 14.87 -6.52 6.26
N THR A 8 15.62 -5.43 6.12
CA THR A 8 15.11 -4.08 6.38
C THR A 8 14.08 -3.69 5.32
N LEU A 9 14.32 -4.05 4.05
CA LEU A 9 13.37 -3.81 2.97
C LEU A 9 12.08 -4.63 3.14
N ARG A 10 12.19 -5.90 3.52
CA ARG A 10 11.04 -6.77 3.84
C ARG A 10 10.23 -6.25 5.02
N ALA A 11 10.91 -5.80 6.08
CA ALA A 11 10.26 -5.21 7.24
C ALA A 11 9.52 -3.91 6.88
N ALA A 12 10.12 -3.05 6.04
CA ALA A 12 9.46 -1.85 5.53
C ALA A 12 8.27 -2.21 4.62
N SER A 13 8.43 -3.17 3.70
CA SER A 13 7.36 -3.66 2.81
C SER A 13 6.11 -4.06 3.60
N LYS A 14 6.28 -4.80 4.70
CA LYS A 14 5.17 -5.19 5.59
C LYS A 14 4.38 -3.98 6.11
N GLN A 15 5.07 -2.89 6.49
CA GLN A 15 4.40 -1.67 6.95
C GLN A 15 3.63 -0.97 5.83
N PHE A 16 4.13 -1.01 4.59
CA PHE A 16 3.44 -0.48 3.42
C PHE A 16 2.16 -1.28 3.12
N HIS A 17 2.22 -2.61 3.18
CA HIS A 17 1.03 -3.46 3.01
C HIS A 17 0.01 -3.23 4.14
N GLU A 18 0.45 -3.14 5.40
CA GLU A 18 -0.44 -2.80 6.53
C GLU A 18 -1.10 -1.42 6.36
N GLY A 19 -0.34 -0.41 5.90
CA GLY A 19 -0.86 0.91 5.59
C GLY A 19 -1.85 0.89 4.41
N ALA A 20 -1.60 0.06 3.40
CA ALA A 20 -2.51 -0.12 2.28
C ALA A 20 -3.85 -0.72 2.71
N ASP A 21 -3.82 -1.75 3.57
CA ASP A 21 -5.02 -2.39 4.10
C ASP A 21 -5.83 -1.39 4.92
N ALA A 22 -5.18 -0.68 5.85
CA ALA A 22 -5.84 0.36 6.64
C ALA A 22 -6.45 1.49 5.78
N THR A 23 -5.77 1.88 4.70
CA THR A 23 -6.27 2.89 3.76
C THR A 23 -7.48 2.35 2.96
N GLY A 24 -7.43 1.08 2.56
CA GLY A 24 -8.53 0.40 1.87
C GLY A 24 -9.78 0.28 2.75
N ASP A 25 -9.61 -0.15 3.99
CA ASP A 25 -10.68 -0.21 4.99
C ASP A 25 -11.28 1.18 5.25
N GLY A 26 -10.43 2.21 5.34
CA GLY A 26 -10.84 3.61 5.44
C GLY A 26 -11.72 4.06 4.26
N ALA A 27 -11.34 3.66 3.04
CA ALA A 27 -12.11 3.94 1.84
C ALA A 27 -13.49 3.27 1.87
N GLU A 28 -13.59 2.03 2.37
CA GLU A 28 -14.86 1.33 2.52
C GLU A 28 -15.75 2.03 3.55
N MET A 29 -15.22 2.36 4.73
CA MET A 29 -15.97 3.07 5.78
C MET A 29 -16.53 4.41 5.27
N ILE A 30 -15.75 5.18 4.52
CA ILE A 30 -16.21 6.45 3.94
C ILE A 30 -17.29 6.22 2.87
N SER A 31 -17.15 5.18 2.03
CA SER A 31 -18.16 4.87 1.01
C SER A 31 -19.53 4.53 1.60
N MET A 32 -19.55 4.03 2.84
CA MET A 32 -20.77 3.72 3.58
C MET A 32 -21.46 4.95 4.17
N LEU A 33 -20.82 6.13 4.14
CA LEU A 33 -21.45 7.37 4.59
C LEU A 33 -22.61 7.72 3.66
N ARG A 34 -23.82 7.40 4.13
CA ARG A 34 -25.09 7.77 3.52
C ARG A 34 -25.91 8.50 4.56
N LEU A 35 -26.43 9.66 4.19
CA LEU A 35 -27.48 10.29 4.97
C LEU A 35 -28.83 10.00 4.32
N ASP A 36 -29.82 9.76 5.15
CA ASP A 36 -31.21 9.75 4.73
C ASP A 36 -31.75 11.19 4.80
N ALA A 37 -32.26 11.70 3.67
CA ALA A 37 -32.83 13.05 3.61
C ALA A 37 -34.09 13.15 4.48
N ASP A 38 -34.86 12.06 4.64
CA ASP A 38 -36.05 12.04 5.48
C ASP A 38 -35.68 12.09 6.97
N ALA A 39 -34.48 11.60 7.33
CA ALA A 39 -33.94 11.71 8.68
C ALA A 39 -33.51 13.15 9.05
N LEU A 40 -33.30 14.03 8.07
CA LEU A 40 -32.99 15.44 8.29
C LEU A 40 -34.24 16.28 8.61
N GLY A 41 -35.44 15.75 8.40
CA GLY A 41 -36.70 16.50 8.56
C GLY A 41 -36.95 17.51 7.43
N GLN A 42 -37.92 18.42 7.61
CA GLN A 42 -38.27 19.46 6.63
C GLN A 42 -37.24 20.61 6.61
N VAL A 43 -35.97 20.27 6.39
CA VAL A 43 -34.91 21.27 6.24
C VAL A 43 -34.82 21.67 4.77
N PRO A 44 -34.95 22.96 4.43
CA PRO A 44 -34.69 23.43 3.08
C PRO A 44 -33.29 22.99 2.62
N ALA A 45 -33.17 22.48 1.39
CA ALA A 45 -31.94 21.93 0.82
C ALA A 45 -31.41 20.62 1.44
N ALA A 46 -32.21 19.89 2.25
CA ALA A 46 -31.82 18.56 2.74
C ALA A 46 -31.39 17.59 1.61
N ALA A 47 -32.16 17.55 0.51
CA ALA A 47 -31.83 16.71 -0.64
C ALA A 47 -30.50 17.11 -1.31
N GLU A 48 -30.23 18.40 -1.44
CA GLU A 48 -28.97 18.91 -2.03
C GLU A 48 -27.78 18.58 -1.13
N PHE A 49 -27.92 18.71 0.19
CA PHE A 49 -26.88 18.32 1.14
C PHE A 49 -26.59 16.82 1.10
N VAL A 50 -27.62 15.98 1.05
CA VAL A 50 -27.46 14.52 0.96
C VAL A 50 -26.75 14.12 -0.33
N ASP A 51 -27.12 14.72 -1.47
CA ASP A 51 -26.45 14.47 -2.75
C ASP A 51 -25.00 14.94 -2.74
N ALA A 52 -24.72 16.13 -2.18
CA ALA A 52 -23.36 16.64 -2.02
C ALA A 52 -22.50 15.74 -1.14
N LEU A 53 -23.05 15.24 -0.03
CA LEU A 53 -22.36 14.31 0.85
C LEU A 53 -22.06 12.99 0.15
N ALA A 54 -23.03 12.45 -0.62
CA ALA A 54 -22.84 11.21 -1.36
C ALA A 54 -21.76 11.32 -2.44
N ARG A 55 -21.71 12.46 -3.15
CA ARG A 55 -20.64 12.74 -4.13
C ARG A 55 -19.29 12.86 -3.43
N TRP A 56 -19.22 13.64 -2.37
CA TRP A 56 -18.00 13.83 -1.60
C TRP A 56 -17.47 12.50 -1.03
N SER A 57 -18.33 11.69 -0.40
CA SER A 57 -17.91 10.40 0.17
C SER A 57 -17.47 9.41 -0.92
N GLY A 58 -18.12 9.42 -2.08
CA GLY A 58 -17.68 8.68 -3.26
C GLY A 58 -16.29 9.08 -3.74
N GLU A 59 -16.06 10.38 -3.95
CA GLU A 59 -14.76 10.92 -4.40
C GLU A 59 -13.65 10.60 -3.40
N GLN A 60 -13.88 10.80 -2.10
CA GLN A 60 -12.89 10.51 -1.07
C GLN A 60 -12.59 9.01 -0.95
N SER A 61 -13.61 8.16 -1.08
CA SER A 61 -13.42 6.70 -1.13
C SER A 61 -12.58 6.28 -2.34
N ASP A 62 -12.83 6.86 -3.51
CA ASP A 62 -12.05 6.57 -4.73
C ASP A 62 -10.59 7.05 -4.62
N ASP A 63 -10.35 8.21 -4.00
CA ASP A 63 -8.99 8.70 -3.72
C ASP A 63 -8.24 7.76 -2.76
N LEU A 64 -8.89 7.33 -1.67
CA LEU A 64 -8.28 6.41 -0.71
C LEU A 64 -8.02 5.03 -1.32
N ARG A 65 -8.92 4.50 -2.14
CA ARG A 65 -8.68 3.25 -2.88
C ARG A 65 -7.47 3.35 -3.80
N ARG A 66 -7.28 4.50 -4.47
CA ARG A 66 -6.07 4.75 -5.27
C ARG A 66 -4.82 4.86 -4.38
N GLY A 67 -4.90 5.54 -3.24
CA GLY A 67 -3.81 5.61 -2.28
C GLY A 67 -3.39 4.24 -1.75
N SER A 68 -4.36 3.39 -1.38
CA SER A 68 -4.12 2.00 -0.97
C SER A 68 -3.36 1.20 -2.04
N ALA A 69 -3.73 1.35 -3.32
CA ALA A 69 -3.02 0.71 -4.42
C ALA A 69 -1.56 1.21 -4.54
N TRP A 70 -1.31 2.51 -4.34
CA TRP A 70 0.06 3.05 -4.33
C TRP A 70 0.90 2.52 -3.17
N TYR A 71 0.31 2.37 -1.97
CA TYR A 71 1.00 1.75 -0.84
C TYR A 71 1.37 0.28 -1.12
N ARG A 72 0.46 -0.49 -1.74
CA ARG A 72 0.74 -1.88 -2.16
C ARG A 72 1.89 -1.95 -3.16
N ASP A 73 1.83 -1.13 -4.21
CA ASP A 73 2.87 -1.06 -5.25
C ASP A 73 4.25 -0.72 -4.67
N ALA A 74 4.30 0.25 -3.75
CA ALA A 74 5.53 0.58 -3.04
C ALA A 74 6.04 -0.58 -2.16
N GLY A 75 5.14 -1.27 -1.45
CA GLY A 75 5.47 -2.46 -0.67
C GLY A 75 5.99 -3.61 -1.52
N ASP A 76 5.37 -3.86 -2.67
CA ASP A 76 5.78 -4.90 -3.63
C ASP A 76 7.18 -4.58 -4.19
N GLY A 77 7.41 -3.33 -4.60
CA GLY A 77 8.71 -2.87 -5.07
C GLY A 77 9.83 -3.03 -4.03
N LEU A 78 9.54 -2.85 -2.73
CA LEU A 78 10.51 -3.10 -1.66
C LEU A 78 10.88 -4.59 -1.54
N ASN A 79 9.92 -5.50 -1.69
CA ASN A 79 10.18 -6.94 -1.70
C ASN A 79 10.98 -7.37 -2.93
N GLU A 80 10.63 -6.87 -4.12
CA GLU A 80 11.39 -7.14 -5.35
C GLU A 80 12.84 -6.69 -5.24
N ASN A 81 13.08 -5.52 -4.62
CA ASN A 81 14.43 -5.04 -4.35
C ASN A 81 15.15 -5.93 -3.33
N ALA A 82 14.47 -6.36 -2.27
CA ALA A 82 15.05 -7.26 -1.27
C ALA A 82 15.53 -8.58 -1.90
N ASP A 83 14.71 -9.17 -2.76
CA ASP A 83 15.02 -10.41 -3.47
C ASP A 83 16.17 -10.22 -4.46
N SER A 84 16.20 -9.08 -5.16
CA SER A 84 17.30 -8.71 -6.06
C SER A 84 18.64 -8.58 -5.33
N TYR A 85 18.65 -7.94 -4.15
CA TYR A 85 19.86 -7.80 -3.35
C TYR A 85 20.33 -9.13 -2.77
N GLN A 86 19.41 -9.98 -2.30
CA GLN A 86 19.75 -11.31 -1.80
C GLN A 86 20.35 -12.18 -2.90
N HIS A 87 19.76 -12.16 -4.10
CA HIS A 87 20.26 -12.94 -5.23
C HIS A 87 21.66 -12.49 -5.65
N ALA A 88 21.90 -11.17 -5.71
CA ALA A 88 23.22 -10.63 -6.01
C ALA A 88 24.30 -11.03 -4.97
N ASP A 89 23.93 -11.12 -3.70
CA ASP A 89 24.84 -11.56 -2.63
C ASP A 89 25.16 -13.06 -2.76
N ASP A 90 24.15 -13.89 -3.01
CA ASP A 90 24.29 -15.35 -3.24
C ASP A 90 25.18 -15.66 -4.46
N ASP A 91 24.99 -14.94 -5.58
CA ASP A 91 25.80 -15.07 -6.80
C ASP A 91 27.26 -14.66 -6.58
N SER A 92 27.49 -13.62 -5.77
CA SER A 92 28.85 -13.19 -5.43
C SER A 92 29.58 -14.21 -4.54
N HIS A 93 28.87 -14.80 -3.57
CA HIS A 93 29.41 -15.81 -2.66
C HIS A 93 29.71 -17.14 -3.36
N SER A 94 28.86 -17.56 -4.29
CA SER A 94 29.07 -18.78 -5.08
C SER A 94 30.25 -18.64 -6.06
N SER A 95 30.38 -17.50 -6.72
CA SER A 95 31.50 -17.18 -7.61
C SER A 95 32.84 -17.20 -6.87
N PHE A 96 32.89 -16.62 -5.67
CA PHE A 96 34.10 -16.57 -4.83
C PHE A 96 34.53 -17.97 -4.39
N ARG A 97 33.59 -18.82 -3.96
CA ARG A 97 33.89 -20.23 -3.60
C ARG A 97 34.43 -21.05 -4.76
N SER A 98 33.98 -20.79 -6.00
CA SER A 98 34.49 -21.53 -7.16
C SER A 98 35.94 -21.17 -7.51
N ILE A 99 36.35 -19.93 -7.26
CA ILE A 99 37.73 -19.47 -7.49
C ILE A 99 38.66 -20.02 -6.40
N GLU A 100 38.21 -20.03 -5.14
CA GLU A 100 38.97 -20.56 -4.02
C GLU A 100 39.13 -22.09 -4.08
N GLY A 101 38.10 -22.81 -4.54
CA GLY A 101 38.15 -24.26 -4.78
C GLY A 101 38.88 -24.69 -6.05
N GLY A 102 39.19 -23.76 -6.97
CA GLY A 102 39.95 -24.01 -8.19
C GLY A 102 41.46 -23.76 -8.08
N MET A 103 41.93 -23.26 -6.93
CA MET A 103 43.35 -22.98 -6.64
C MET A 103 43.99 -24.01 -5.68
N ALA A 104 43.36 -25.19 -5.53
CA ALA A 104 43.88 -26.33 -4.76
C ALA A 104 44.35 -27.47 -5.67
#